data_AF-A0A435GYA8-F1
#
_entry.id   AF-A0A435GYA8-F1
#
_cell.length_a   1.000
_cell.length_b   1.000
_cell.length_c   1.000
_cell.angle_alpha   90.00
_cell.angle_beta   90.00
_cell.angle_gamma   90.00
#
_symmetry.space_group_name_H-M   'P 1'
#
loop_
_entity.id
_entity.type
_entity.pdbx_description
1 polymer ?
#
loop_
_entity_poly.entity_id
_entity_poly.type
_entity_poly.pdbx_seq_one_letter_code
_entity_poly.pdbx_strand_id
1 'polypeptide(L)' 'IKGMLPDGAEPFKGKPSEEITVTLTKEGVYGVKCAPHYGMGMVALIVVGKPVNLDAAKAVKHPGKAKTVFADLFTQVPVN' A
#
# COMPACT_ATOMS: atom_id res chain seq x y z
N ILE A 1 -2.21 4.35 2.08
CA ILE A 1 -3.56 4.63 1.50
C ILE A 1 -4.57 4.50 2.62
N LYS A 2 -5.60 5.36 2.73
CA LYS A 2 -6.61 5.24 3.80
C LYS A 2 -7.28 3.86 3.71
N GLY A 3 -7.33 3.12 4.82
CA GLY A 3 -7.83 1.74 4.88
C GLY A 3 -6.80 0.65 4.56
N MET A 4 -5.56 1.01 4.21
CA MET A 4 -4.46 0.07 3.99
C MET A 4 -3.23 0.42 4.84
N LEU A 5 -3.44 1.03 6.00
CA LEU A 5 -2.38 1.35 6.96
C LEU A 5 -2.63 0.49 8.20
N PRO A 6 -1.63 -0.24 8.72
CA PRO A 6 -1.80 -1.00 9.96
C PRO A 6 -2.09 -0.08 11.15
N ASP A 7 -2.73 -0.63 12.18
CA ASP A 7 -3.05 0.14 13.38
C ASP A 7 -1.78 0.66 14.06
N GLY A 8 -1.79 1.95 14.40
CA GLY A 8 -0.66 2.62 15.04
C GLY A 8 0.54 2.88 14.11
N ALA A 9 0.43 2.63 12.80
CA ALA A 9 1.42 3.08 11.83
C ALA A 9 1.14 4.53 11.40
N GLU A 10 2.20 5.29 11.16
CA GLU A 10 2.08 6.68 10.68
C GLU A 10 1.99 6.74 9.15
N PRO A 11 1.14 7.60 8.58
CA PRO A 11 1.11 7.83 7.14
C PRO A 11 2.36 8.61 6.70
N PHE A 12 2.87 8.31 5.51
CA PHE A 12 3.96 9.04 4.88
C PHE A 12 3.55 9.63 3.53
N LYS A 13 4.22 10.72 3.15
CA LYS A 13 4.04 11.38 1.86
C LYS A 13 5.33 12.10 1.45
N GLY A 14 5.86 11.75 0.28
CA GLY A 14 6.99 12.45 -0.33
C GLY A 14 6.57 13.65 -1.16
N LYS A 15 7.56 14.49 -1.50
CA LYS A 15 7.40 15.58 -2.47
C LYS A 15 7.72 15.09 -3.89
N PRO A 16 7.19 15.74 -4.94
CA PRO A 16 7.54 15.42 -6.32
C PRO A 16 9.05 15.52 -6.56
N SER A 17 9.61 14.53 -7.26
CA SER A 17 11.04 14.51 -7.67
C SER A 17 12.05 14.55 -6.52
N GLU A 18 11.64 14.24 -5.29
CA GLU A 18 12.53 14.14 -4.13
C GLU A 18 12.59 12.69 -3.63
N GLU A 19 13.77 12.27 -3.22
CA GLU A 19 13.95 11.00 -2.50
C GLU A 19 13.37 11.10 -1.10
N ILE A 20 12.73 10.03 -0.63
CA ILE A 20 12.31 9.89 0.76
C ILE A 20 12.76 8.55 1.30
N THR A 21 13.16 8.52 2.56
CA THR A 21 13.41 7.30 3.32
C THR A 21 12.32 7.13 4.36
N VAL A 22 11.70 5.95 4.39
CA VAL A 22 10.61 5.63 5.32
C VAL A 22 10.95 4.34 6.04
N THR A 23 11.00 4.40 7.37
CA THR A 23 11.16 3.22 8.23
C THR A 23 9.78 2.73 8.65
N LEU A 24 9.43 1.49 8.28
CA LEU A 24 8.18 0.85 8.66
C LEU A 24 8.41 -0.10 9.84
N THR A 25 7.73 0.14 10.95
CA THR A 25 7.96 -0.59 12.21
C THR A 25 6.78 -1.43 12.66
N LYS A 26 5.58 -1.23 12.10
CA LYS A 26 4.39 -2.01 12.45
C LYS A 26 4.22 -3.13 11.44
N GLU A 27 3.83 -4.30 11.94
CA GLU A 27 3.49 -5.42 11.07
C GLU A 27 2.20 -5.13 10.30
N GLY A 28 2.13 -5.63 9.07
CA GLY A 28 0.95 -5.54 8.23
C GLY A 28 1.26 -5.19 6.79
N VAL A 29 0.19 -4.87 6.07
CA VAL A 29 0.19 -4.46 4.67
C VAL A 29 0.04 -2.95 4.58
N TYR A 30 0.93 -2.34 3.79
CA TYR A 30 0.94 -0.92 3.50
C TYR A 30 0.66 -0.70 2.02
N GLY A 31 -0.46 -0.02 1.73
CA GLY A 31 -0.75 0.47 0.38
C GLY A 31 -0.06 1.80 0.09
N VAL A 32 0.76 1.85 -0.95
CA VAL A 32 1.46 3.05 -1.42
C VAL A 32 0.90 3.49 -2.76
N LYS A 33 0.71 4.80 -2.96
CA LYS A 33 0.30 5.38 -4.26
C LYS A 33 1.18 6.56 -4.60
N CYS A 34 1.54 6.69 -5.88
CA CYS A 34 2.01 7.96 -6.41
C CYS A 34 0.79 8.84 -6.73
N ALA A 35 0.68 10.00 -6.08
CA ALA A 35 -0.54 10.83 -6.12
C ALA A 35 -1.02 11.18 -7.55
N PRO A 36 -0.19 11.75 -8.44
CA PRO A 36 -0.64 12.09 -9.80
C PRO A 36 -0.91 10.87 -10.68
N HIS A 37 -0.26 9.73 -10.41
CA HIS A 37 -0.31 8.53 -11.25
C HIS A 37 -1.13 7.38 -10.65
N TYR A 38 -1.91 7.66 -9.60
CA TYR A 38 -2.66 6.63 -8.89
C TYR A 38 -3.66 5.93 -9.80
N GLY A 39 -4.49 6.68 -10.54
CA GLY A 39 -5.45 6.10 -11.49
C GLY A 39 -4.78 5.36 -12.66
N MET A 40 -3.52 5.67 -12.96
CA MET A 40 -2.69 5.01 -13.98
C MET A 40 -2.04 3.72 -13.49
N GLY A 41 -2.19 3.38 -12.21
CA GLY A 41 -1.68 2.14 -11.63
C GLY A 41 -0.28 2.24 -11.01
N MET A 42 0.25 3.45 -10.78
CA MET A 42 1.52 3.62 -10.06
C MET A 42 1.30 3.46 -8.56
N VAL A 43 1.30 2.20 -8.13
CA VAL A 43 1.04 1.77 -6.75
C VAL A 43 2.05 0.72 -6.32
N ALA A 44 2.22 0.57 -5.02
CA ALA A 44 2.99 -0.52 -4.43
C ALA A 44 2.27 -1.06 -3.20
N LEU A 45 2.59 -2.30 -2.85
CA LEU A 45 2.12 -2.98 -1.65
C LEU A 45 3.35 -3.48 -0.91
N ILE A 46 3.50 -3.06 0.34
CA ILE A 46 4.62 -3.47 1.20
C ILE A 46 4.06 -4.35 2.31
N VAL A 47 4.69 -5.50 2.55
CA VAL A 47 4.37 -6.39 3.67
C VAL A 47 5.51 -6.31 4.67
N VAL A 48 5.19 -5.97 5.92
CA VAL A 48 6.13 -5.97 7.04
C VAL A 48 5.70 -7.08 7.99
N GLY A 49 6.54 -8.09 8.20
CA GLY A 49 6.20 -9.23 9.07
C GLY A 49 4.90 -9.92 8.65
N LYS A 50 3.96 -10.06 9.59
CA LYS A 50 2.64 -10.67 9.34
C LYS A 50 1.64 -9.68 8.71
N PRO A 51 0.84 -10.10 7.71
CA PRO A 51 -0.12 -9.22 7.02
C PRO A 51 -1.43 -9.03 7.82
N VAL A 52 -1.34 -8.49 9.04
CA VAL A 52 -2.44 -8.43 10.04
C VAL A 52 -3.71 -7.70 9.59
N ASN A 53 -3.63 -6.82 8.60
CA ASN A 53 -4.73 -6.01 8.07
C ASN A 53 -5.07 -6.35 6.60
N LEU A 54 -4.72 -7.55 6.11
CA LEU A 54 -4.87 -7.92 4.70
C LEU A 54 -6.32 -7.81 4.19
N ASP A 55 -7.30 -8.30 4.96
CA ASP A 55 -8.70 -8.28 4.54
C ASP A 55 -9.25 -6.87 4.44
N ALA A 56 -8.91 -6.02 5.41
CA ALA A 56 -9.23 -4.59 5.38
C ALA A 56 -8.59 -3.91 4.17
N ALA A 57 -7.32 -4.24 3.86
CA ALA A 57 -6.62 -3.71 2.70
C ALA A 57 -7.27 -4.15 1.38
N LYS A 58 -7.68 -5.42 1.25
CA LYS A 58 -8.38 -5.95 0.06
C LYS A 58 -9.76 -5.33 -0.17
N ALA A 59 -10.42 -4.85 0.89
CA ALA A 59 -11.72 -4.17 0.79
C ALA A 59 -11.63 -2.75 0.22
N VAL A 60 -10.43 -2.18 0.09
CA VAL A 60 -10.24 -0.80 -0.40
C VAL A 60 -10.53 -0.74 -1.91
N LYS A 61 -11.41 0.19 -2.30
CA LYS A 61 -11.72 0.45 -3.71
C LYS A 61 -10.66 1.38 -4.32
N HIS A 62 -10.03 0.93 -5.38
CA HIS A 62 -9.05 1.70 -6.15
C HIS A 62 -9.68 2.29 -7.43
N PRO A 63 -9.17 3.41 -7.98
CA PRO A 63 -9.61 3.95 -9.26
C PRO A 63 -8.79 3.37 -10.44
N GLY A 64 -9.39 3.35 -11.64
CA GLY A 64 -8.67 3.05 -12.89
C GLY A 64 -7.82 1.77 -12.84
N LYS A 65 -6.60 1.85 -13.40
CA LYS A 65 -5.65 0.74 -13.50
C LYS A 65 -5.08 0.32 -12.12
N ALA A 66 -5.18 1.16 -11.09
CA ALA A 66 -4.77 0.73 -9.74
C ALA A 66 -5.61 -0.45 -9.22
N LYS A 67 -6.86 -0.63 -9.67
CA LYS A 67 -7.66 -1.81 -9.31
C LYS A 67 -6.97 -3.11 -9.70
N THR A 68 -6.55 -3.20 -10.97
CA THR A 68 -5.94 -4.42 -11.52
C THR A 68 -4.55 -4.62 -10.94
N VAL A 69 -3.73 -3.56 -10.84
CA VAL A 69 -2.38 -3.66 -10.28
C VAL A 69 -2.42 -4.08 -8.80
N PHE A 70 -3.34 -3.54 -7.98
CA PHE A 70 -3.48 -4.02 -6.61
C PHE A 70 -3.99 -5.45 -6.52
N ALA A 71 -4.94 -5.86 -7.38
CA ALA A 71 -5.39 -7.25 -7.42
C ALA A 71 -4.22 -8.21 -7.65
N ASP A 72 -3.33 -7.90 -8.60
CA ASP A 72 -2.14 -8.68 -8.88
C ASP A 72 -1.17 -8.68 -7.68
N LEU A 73 -0.92 -7.52 -7.07
CA LEU A 73 -0.04 -7.40 -5.89
C LEU A 73 -0.57 -8.19 -4.69
N PHE A 74 -1.88 -8.25 -4.47
CA PHE A 74 -2.47 -9.04 -3.38
C PHE A 74 -2.25 -10.54 -3.55
N THR A 75 -2.03 -11.04 -4.76
CA THR A 75 -1.69 -12.46 -5.00
C THR A 75 -0.27 -12.81 -4.59
N GLN A 76 0.60 -11.81 -4.46
CA GLN A 76 2.01 -11.96 -4.10
C GLN A 76 2.26 -11.81 -2.59
N VAL A 77 1.22 -11.57 -1.80
CA VAL A 77 1.35 -11.46 -0.34
C VAL A 77 1.76 -12.83 0.23
N PRO A 78 2.89 -12.93 0.96
CA PRO A 78 3.34 -14.19 1.52
C PRO A 78 2.35 -14.77 2.53
N VAL A 79 2.20 -16.10 2.50
CA VAL A 79 1.42 -16.87 3.49
C VAL A 79 2.37 -17.28 4.61
N ASN A 80 2.71 -16.32 5.48
CA ASN A 80 3.60 -16.55 6.62
C ASN A 80 2.83 -17.04 7.85
#